data_AF-A0A1B7V5F8-F1
#
_entry.id   AF-A0A1B7V5F8-F1
#
_cell.length_a   1.000
_cell.length_b   1.000
_cell.length_c   1.000
_cell.angle_alpha   90.00
_cell.angle_beta   90.00
_cell.angle_gamma   90.00
#
_symmetry.space_group_name_H-M   'P 1'
#
loop_
_entity.id
_entity.type
_entity.pdbx_description
1 polymer ?
#
loop_
_entity_poly.entity_id
_entity_poly.type
_entity_poly.pdbx_seq_one_letter_code
_entity_poly.pdbx_strand_id
1 'polypeptide(L)'
;MKSSSSDTDRKHVIDISWTDRWQVYQRLQELDIICVCESNQPLMVEINNPTAAIQLWSVIQQFTASRQDLIGNIENCWRCRYQRF
;
A
#
# COMPACT_ATOMS: atom_id res chain seq x y z
N MET A 1 9.57 24.26 25.43
CA MET A 1 10.03 22.86 25.29
C MET A 1 9.76 22.43 23.87
N LYS A 2 10.80 22.17 23.07
CA LYS A 2 10.67 21.69 21.68
C LYS A 2 10.45 20.18 21.74
N SER A 3 9.24 19.73 21.45
CA SER A 3 8.94 18.31 21.27
C SER A 3 9.38 17.92 19.86
N SER A 4 10.35 17.03 19.82
CA SER A 4 11.08 16.52 18.66
C SER A 4 10.17 15.91 17.61
N SER A 5 10.35 16.38 16.38
CA SER A 5 9.78 15.86 15.14
C SER A 5 10.18 14.39 14.90
N SER A 6 9.24 13.45 15.02
CA SER A 6 9.41 12.07 14.53
C SER A 6 8.19 11.53 13.77
N ASP A 7 7.19 12.37 13.48
CA ASP A 7 5.93 11.96 12.86
C ASP A 7 5.97 11.97 11.31
N THR A 8 7.08 12.45 10.74
CA THR A 8 7.30 12.56 9.30
C THR A 8 7.94 11.32 8.67
N ASP A 9 8.46 10.37 9.45
CA ASP A 9 9.24 9.24 8.92
C ASP A 9 8.38 8.07 8.38
N ARG A 10 7.07 8.07 8.69
CA ARG A 10 6.16 6.96 8.32
C ARG A 10 5.23 7.29 7.16
N LYS A 11 5.29 8.51 6.64
CA LYS A 11 4.43 8.98 5.54
C LYS A 11 5.12 8.72 4.22
N HIS A 12 4.49 7.91 3.39
CA HIS A 12 4.97 7.53 2.08
C HIS A 12 4.07 8.11 1.00
N VAL A 13 4.70 8.75 0.01
CA VAL A 13 4.03 9.26 -1.18
C VAL A 13 3.97 8.14 -2.21
N ILE A 14 2.78 7.90 -2.76
CA ILE A 14 2.54 6.85 -3.74
C ILE A 14 2.15 7.48 -5.06
N ASP A 15 2.97 7.22 -6.07
CA ASP A 15 2.75 7.64 -7.44
C ASP A 15 1.95 6.57 -8.18
N ILE A 16 0.68 6.86 -8.44
CA ILE A 16 -0.28 5.97 -9.12
C ILE A 16 -1.06 6.81 -10.13
N SER A 17 -1.50 6.17 -11.21
CA SER A 17 -2.39 6.78 -12.19
C SER A 17 -3.60 7.46 -11.51
N TRP A 18 -4.04 8.57 -12.09
CA TRP A 18 -5.21 9.31 -11.59
C TRP A 18 -6.49 8.49 -11.54
N THR A 19 -6.65 7.53 -12.47
CA THR A 19 -7.84 6.67 -12.56
C THR A 19 -7.90 5.66 -11.42
N ASP A 20 -6.76 5.09 -11.04
CA ASP A 20 -6.71 4.02 -10.03
C ASP A 20 -6.65 4.58 -8.60
N ARG A 21 -6.21 5.84 -8.47
CA ARG A 21 -6.01 6.53 -7.20
C ARG A 21 -7.21 6.48 -6.26
N TRP A 22 -8.42 6.72 -6.76
CA TRP A 22 -9.63 6.70 -5.92
C TRP A 22 -9.98 5.29 -5.46
N GLN A 23 -9.80 4.29 -6.33
CA GLN A 23 -10.08 2.89 -5.99
C GLN A 23 -9.06 2.37 -4.97
N VAL A 24 -7.79 2.75 -5.12
CA VAL A 24 -6.73 2.44 -4.15
C VAL A 24 -7.02 3.10 -2.81
N TYR A 25 -7.33 4.40 -2.80
CA TYR A 25 -7.70 5.12 -1.57
C TYR A 25 -8.85 4.44 -0.83
N GLN A 26 -9.95 4.13 -1.53
CA GLN A 26 -11.09 3.45 -0.93
C GLN A 26 -10.69 2.10 -0.32
N ARG A 27 -9.88 1.29 -1.02
CA ARG A 27 -9.43 -0.01 -0.52
C ARG A 27 -8.52 0.09 0.69
N LEU A 28 -7.65 1.10 0.74
CA LEU A 28 -6.82 1.36 1.92
C LEU A 28 -7.66 1.75 3.13
N GLN A 29 -8.70 2.56 2.94
CA GLN A 29 -9.65 2.90 4.01
C GLN A 29 -10.41 1.65 4.51
N GLU A 30 -10.86 0.76 3.62
CA GLU A 30 -11.52 -0.50 3.98
C GLU A 30 -10.61 -1.45 4.79
N LEU A 31 -9.29 -1.28 4.69
CA LEU A 31 -8.28 -2.06 5.42
C LEU A 31 -7.79 -1.35 6.70
N ASP A 32 -8.43 -0.24 7.10
CA ASP A 32 -8.03 0.61 8.22
C ASP A 32 -6.57 1.15 8.09
N ILE A 33 -6.09 1.35 6.86
CA ILE A 33 -4.79 1.95 6.59
C ILE A 33 -4.94 3.46 6.50
N ILE A 34 -4.21 4.16 7.36
CA ILE A 34 -4.18 5.63 7.40
C ILE A 34 -3.65 6.17 6.08
N CYS A 35 -4.50 6.87 5.33
CA CYS A 35 -4.16 7.46 4.05
C CYS A 35 -4.89 8.78 3.82
N VAL A 36 -4.27 9.67 3.05
CA VAL A 36 -4.79 10.99 2.71
C VAL A 36 -4.74 11.16 1.19
N CYS A 37 -5.89 11.48 0.62
CA CYS A 37 -6.05 11.76 -0.81
C CYS A 37 -6.65 13.14 -0.98
N GLU A 38 -5.81 14.12 -1.34
CA GLU A 38 -6.27 15.47 -1.70
C GLU A 38 -6.35 15.64 -3.22
N SER A 39 -7.19 16.58 -3.68
CA SER A 39 -7.29 16.95 -5.08
C SER A 39 -5.95 17.47 -5.60
N ASN A 40 -5.47 16.93 -6.71
CA ASN A 40 -4.20 17.29 -7.37
C ASN A 40 -2.90 17.01 -6.60
N GLN A 41 -2.96 16.39 -5.43
CA GLN A 41 -1.75 15.88 -4.74
C GLN A 41 -1.54 14.41 -5.08
N PRO A 42 -0.39 13.77 -4.78
CA PRO A 42 -0.23 12.31 -4.79
C PRO A 42 -0.90 11.64 -3.58
N LEU A 43 -1.09 10.31 -3.58
CA LEU A 43 -1.71 9.61 -2.44
C LEU A 43 -0.66 9.48 -1.33
N MET A 44 -0.98 9.94 -0.12
CA MET A 44 -0.11 9.78 1.03
C MET A 44 -0.62 8.65 1.92
N VAL A 45 0.26 7.76 2.34
CA VAL A 45 -0.07 6.61 3.20
C VAL A 45 0.89 6.56 4.38
N GLU A 46 0.37 6.29 5.57
CA GLU A 46 1.18 6.10 6.77
C GLU A 46 1.36 4.61 7.05
N ILE A 47 2.60 4.14 7.03
CA ILE A 47 2.93 2.73 7.25
C ILE A 47 3.43 2.55 8.68
N ASN A 48 2.58 1.96 9.51
CA ASN A 48 2.86 1.79 10.94
C ASN A 48 3.35 0.40 11.33
N ASN A 49 3.22 -0.59 10.44
CA ASN A 49 3.68 -1.95 10.69
C ASN A 49 3.93 -2.70 9.36
N PRO A 50 4.65 -3.85 9.40
CA PRO A 50 4.94 -4.63 8.20
C PRO A 50 3.69 -5.15 7.48
N THR A 51 2.61 -5.46 8.19
CA THR A 51 1.35 -5.92 7.59
C THR A 51 0.74 -4.83 6.72
N ALA A 52 0.70 -3.58 7.21
CA ALA A 52 0.23 -2.43 6.44
C ALA A 52 1.06 -2.21 5.17
N ALA A 53 2.38 -2.43 5.24
CA ALA A 53 3.26 -2.35 4.06
C ALA A 53 2.91 -3.41 3.01
N ILE A 54 2.68 -4.65 3.44
CA ILE A 54 2.30 -5.77 2.55
C ILE A 54 0.92 -5.52 1.95
N GLN A 55 -0.06 -5.11 2.78
CA GLN A 55 -1.42 -4.80 2.33
C GLN A 55 -1.41 -3.67 1.29
N LEU A 56 -0.64 -2.61 1.55
CA LEU A 56 -0.49 -1.52 0.59
C LEU A 56 0.07 -2.03 -0.74
N TRP A 57 1.15 -2.81 -0.71
CA TRP A 57 1.72 -3.41 -1.91
C TRP A 57 0.69 -4.28 -2.65
N SER A 58 -0.06 -5.12 -1.95
CA SER A 58 -1.11 -5.96 -2.55
C SER A 58 -2.22 -5.13 -3.22
N VAL A 59 -2.67 -4.06 -2.58
CA VAL A 59 -3.68 -3.15 -3.13
C VAL A 59 -3.15 -2.49 -4.41
N ILE A 60 -1.92 -1.97 -4.41
CA ILE A 60 -1.34 -1.35 -5.61
C ILE A 60 -1.30 -2.37 -6.76
N GLN A 61 -0.77 -3.57 -6.50
CA GLN A 61 -0.67 -4.62 -7.51
C GLN A 61 -2.03 -4.98 -8.11
N GLN A 62 -3.11 -5.00 -7.32
CA GLN A 62 -4.46 -5.30 -7.80
C GLN A 62 -4.92 -4.38 -8.95
N PHE A 63 -4.47 -3.12 -8.96
CA PHE A 63 -4.88 -2.15 -9.97
C PHE A 63 -3.82 -1.93 -11.06
N THR A 64 -2.53 -2.07 -10.75
CA THR A 64 -1.46 -1.70 -11.69
C THR A 64 -0.79 -2.89 -12.39
N ALA A 65 -0.92 -4.11 -11.86
CA ALA A 65 -0.20 -5.26 -12.37
C ALA A 65 -0.98 -6.00 -13.46
N SER A 66 -0.27 -6.72 -14.33
CA SER A 66 -0.94 -7.59 -15.30
C SER A 66 -1.58 -8.79 -14.61
N ARG A 67 -2.54 -9.43 -15.28
CA ARG A 67 -3.16 -10.67 -14.76
C ARG A 67 -2.12 -11.77 -14.48
N GLN A 68 -1.07 -11.86 -15.31
CA GLN A 68 -0.03 -12.86 -15.14
C GLN A 68 0.83 -12.56 -13.90
N ASP A 69 1.15 -11.29 -13.68
CA ASP A 69 1.90 -10.86 -12.50
C ASP A 69 1.11 -11.12 -11.21
N LEU A 70 -0.20 -10.87 -11.22
CA LEU A 70 -1.08 -11.18 -10.09
C LEU A 70 -1.09 -12.67 -9.74
N ILE A 71 -1.18 -13.54 -10.76
CA ILE A 71 -1.12 -14.99 -10.57
C ILE A 71 0.24 -15.37 -9.98
N GLY A 72 1.33 -14.89 -10.58
CA GLY A 72 2.69 -15.16 -10.10
C GLY A 72 2.93 -14.68 -8.66
N ASN A 73 2.39 -13.52 -8.29
CA ASN A 73 2.46 -12.98 -6.94
C ASN A 73 1.77 -13.90 -5.93
N ILE A 74 0.55 -14.37 -6.23
CA ILE A 74 -0.19 -15.30 -5.36
C ILE A 74 0.55 -16.63 -5.23
N GLU A 75 1.06 -17.19 -6.34
CA GLU A 75 1.84 -18.43 -6.33
C GLU A 75 3.10 -18.31 -5.46
N ASN A 76 3.81 -17.19 -5.56
CA ASN A 76 4.98 -16.90 -4.74
C ASN A 76 4.63 -16.79 -3.26
N CYS A 77 3.54 -16.08 -2.91
CA CYS A 77 3.06 -16.02 -1.53
C CYS A 77 2.74 -17.40 -0.95
N TRP A 78 2.13 -18.28 -1.75
CA TRP A 78 1.88 -19.66 -1.34
C TRP A 78 3.18 -20.44 -1.15
N ARG A 79 4.14 -20.36 -2.08
CA ARG A 79 5.45 -21.02 -1.93
C ARG A 79 6.16 -20.58 -0.66
N CYS A 80 6.22 -19.28 -0.37
CA CYS A 80 6.83 -18.78 0.86
C CYS A 80 6.16 -19.34 2.13
N ARG A 81 4.85 -19.58 2.10
CA ARG A 81 4.11 -20.19 3.20
C ARG A 81 4.46 -21.67 3.39
N TYR A 82 4.64 -22.41 2.29
CA TYR A 82 4.83 -23.86 2.30
C TYR A 82 6.30 -24.31 2.28
N GLN A 83 7.25 -23.44 1.97
CA GLN A 83 8.70 -23.69 2.07
C GLN A 83 9.24 -23.59 3.50
N ARG A 84 8.38 -23.53 4.50
CA ARG A 84 8.75 -23.36 5.91
C ARG A 84 9.06 -24.69 6.64
N PHE A 85 9.48 -25.72 5.90
CA PHE A 85 9.99 -27.01 6.40
C PHE A 85 11.13 -27.52 5.51
#